data_AF-A0A8B3CA71-F1
#
_entry.id   AF-A0A8B3CA71-F1
#
_cell.length_a   1.000
_cell.length_b   1.000
_cell.length_c   1.000
_cell.angle_alpha   90.00
_cell.angle_beta   90.00
_cell.angle_gamma   90.00
#
_symmetry.space_group_name_H-M   'P 1'
#
loop_
_entity.id
_entity.type
_entity.pdbx_description
1 polymer ?
#
loop_
_entity_poly.entity_id
_entity_poly.type
_entity_poly.pdbx_seq_one_letter_code
_entity_poly.pdbx_strand_id
1 'polypeptide(L)'
;MNVKRILVWGVVEGLAVLGLTQCLVACRERAEEPAPRIVNIINFVRQTEPRPVNISDEDLFLTTLRQVELLEKHRLRGTFLLQYDALLNPRYQELMRRALKEGSEVGGWWEITQPHVEAAGMTWRGAYPWDWHANVGFSTGYTPEEREKLVDVYMAEFKKIFGAYPTAVGSWFIDAHTLQYMADRYRIVASCNCRDQVGTDGYTLWGGYWNQAYYPSRKNAYMPAQTPQEQIGVPVFRMLGSDPINQYDSGLGLPAQGVETLEPAYTEGGGNPVWIDWFFDMLTDGPCLAFQYAQVGQENSFTWPRMRRGLEYQVAVADSLSRAGALTVQTLSESGRWFKERFAETPATCIVAMKDSKPAGRKTVWYDSRFYRANVVWEDSTLRFRDIHLFDERLPSAYLTQPGTSTQCLYTTLPLVDGFNWSSTTETAGLRLVEKMADGSWRPVPVGMPAAGETSPGELTVTTPILAGGSCRMVFDERAIRIRLTENAGKEYRFVLTTAPEKALPFTAIEPQCVRARIGDLDYRAQCTAGTVGEEEAANTFLLMPDADGSLTLDLSQR
;
A
#
# COMPACT_ATOMS: atom_id res chain seq x y z
N MET A 1 14.84 -49.89 35.91
CA MET A 1 15.37 -51.22 36.26
C MET A 1 15.35 -52.09 35.00
N ASN A 2 16.49 -52.72 34.70
CA ASN A 2 16.74 -53.72 33.65
C ASN A 2 15.59 -54.76 33.53
N VAL A 3 15.33 -55.43 32.39
CA VAL A 3 16.19 -56.49 31.81
C VAL A 3 15.74 -56.86 30.38
N LYS A 4 16.73 -56.81 29.47
CA LYS A 4 17.14 -57.71 28.36
C LYS A 4 16.14 -58.51 27.51
N ARG A 5 16.32 -58.29 26.19
CA ARG A 5 16.29 -59.17 25.01
C ARG A 5 16.43 -60.68 25.25
N ILE A 6 15.69 -61.46 24.44
CA ILE A 6 16.16 -62.73 23.87
C ILE A 6 15.80 -62.74 22.37
N LEU A 7 16.83 -63.00 21.55
CA LEU A 7 16.77 -63.29 20.12
C LEU A 7 17.14 -64.78 19.97
N VAL A 8 16.39 -65.57 19.22
CA VAL A 8 16.80 -66.92 18.80
C VAL A 8 16.64 -67.03 17.29
N TRP A 9 17.68 -67.60 16.70
CA TRP A 9 18.00 -67.76 15.29
C TRP A 9 17.15 -68.80 14.57
N GLY A 10 16.96 -68.62 13.27
CA GLY A 10 16.49 -69.63 12.33
C GLY A 10 17.03 -69.34 10.92
N VAL A 11 17.85 -70.26 10.44
CA VAL A 11 18.67 -70.27 9.22
C VAL A 11 17.80 -70.47 7.96
N VAL A 12 18.20 -69.91 6.81
CA VAL A 12 18.44 -70.62 5.52
C VAL A 12 18.72 -69.62 4.40
N GLU A 13 19.70 -70.02 3.59
CA GLU A 13 20.38 -69.33 2.51
C GLU A 13 19.50 -69.06 1.27
N GLY A 14 19.85 -67.98 0.57
CA GLY A 14 20.05 -68.02 -0.87
C GLY A 14 18.85 -67.75 -1.77
N LEU A 15 18.71 -66.51 -2.25
CA LEU A 15 18.52 -66.22 -3.68
C LEU A 15 18.71 -64.72 -3.94
N ALA A 16 19.70 -64.41 -4.78
CA ALA A 16 19.95 -63.09 -5.31
C ALA A 16 18.76 -62.64 -6.17
N VAL A 17 18.11 -61.56 -5.78
CA VAL A 17 17.27 -60.75 -6.68
C VAL A 17 17.78 -59.32 -6.64
N LEU A 18 18.05 -58.84 -7.85
CA LEU A 18 18.56 -57.53 -8.20
C LEU A 18 17.86 -56.39 -7.44
N GLY A 19 18.68 -55.42 -7.05
CA GLY A 19 18.25 -54.22 -6.35
C GLY A 19 17.25 -53.40 -7.14
N LEU A 20 16.10 -53.18 -6.51
CA LEU A 20 15.22 -52.05 -6.72
C LEU A 20 15.02 -51.42 -5.33
N THR A 21 15.98 -50.60 -4.91
CA THR A 21 15.76 -49.63 -3.82
C THR A 21 14.73 -48.64 -4.32
N GLN A 22 13.45 -48.91 -4.05
CA GLN A 22 12.43 -47.89 -4.07
C GLN A 22 12.80 -46.86 -2.99
N CYS A 23 13.41 -45.77 -3.41
CA CYS A 23 13.38 -44.52 -2.67
C CYS A 23 11.91 -44.13 -2.52
N LEU A 24 11.30 -44.52 -1.40
CA LEU A 24 10.15 -43.82 -0.84
C LEU A 24 10.64 -42.42 -0.48
N VAL A 25 10.67 -41.53 -1.47
CA VAL A 25 10.63 -40.09 -1.23
C VAL A 25 9.27 -39.86 -0.59
N ALA A 26 9.26 -39.80 0.73
CA ALA A 26 8.16 -39.21 1.44
C ALA A 26 8.10 -37.75 0.97
N CYS A 27 7.22 -37.46 0.01
CA CYS A 27 6.65 -36.13 -0.15
C CYS A 27 5.97 -35.81 1.18
N ARG A 28 6.75 -35.26 2.12
CA ARG A 28 6.18 -34.35 3.10
C ARG A 28 5.68 -33.18 2.26
N GLU A 29 4.37 -33.14 2.03
CA GLU A 29 3.67 -31.88 1.82
C GLU A 29 4.23 -30.93 2.87
N ARG A 30 5.08 -29.97 2.45
CA ARG A 30 5.37 -28.81 3.29
C ARG A 30 4.00 -28.20 3.53
N ALA A 31 3.52 -28.23 4.77
CA ALA A 31 2.48 -27.31 5.17
C ALA A 31 2.91 -25.94 4.65
N GLU A 32 2.09 -25.30 3.81
CA GLU A 32 2.41 -23.99 3.27
C GLU A 32 2.76 -23.08 4.44
N GLU A 33 3.98 -22.52 4.41
CA GLU A 33 4.36 -21.54 5.41
C GLU A 33 3.33 -20.41 5.34
N PRO A 34 2.74 -20.03 6.47
CA PRO A 34 1.71 -19.00 6.47
C PRO A 34 2.31 -17.71 5.89
N ALA A 35 1.55 -17.02 5.03
CA ALA A 35 2.00 -15.82 4.35
C ALA A 35 2.65 -14.82 5.34
N PRO A 36 3.79 -14.19 5.01
CA PRO A 36 4.55 -13.47 6.02
C PRO A 36 3.87 -12.17 6.44
N ARG A 37 4.08 -11.79 7.70
CA ARG A 37 3.69 -10.49 8.25
C ARG A 37 4.95 -9.69 8.49
N ILE A 38 5.14 -8.62 7.74
CA ILE A 38 6.39 -7.87 7.69
C ILE A 38 6.15 -6.47 8.28
N VAL A 39 7.03 -6.06 9.18
CA VAL A 39 7.11 -4.68 9.65
C VAL A 39 8.46 -4.10 9.26
N ASN A 40 8.45 -2.95 8.60
CA ASN A 40 9.66 -2.16 8.42
C ASN A 40 9.64 -0.98 9.39
N ILE A 41 10.70 -0.84 10.20
CA ILE A 41 10.89 0.37 11.00
C ILE A 41 11.74 1.33 10.18
N ILE A 42 11.11 2.33 9.57
CA ILE A 42 11.76 3.29 8.67
C ILE A 42 11.72 4.69 9.30
N ASN A 43 12.88 5.32 9.42
CA ASN A 43 13.03 6.68 9.94
C ASN A 43 13.66 7.56 8.85
N PHE A 44 13.06 8.74 8.63
CA PHE A 44 13.53 9.70 7.63
C PHE A 44 14.27 10.83 8.33
N VAL A 45 15.47 11.15 7.86
CA VAL A 45 16.42 12.01 8.59
C VAL A 45 16.76 13.23 7.75
N ARG A 46 16.28 14.40 8.18
CA ARG A 46 16.65 15.72 7.64
C ARG A 46 17.63 16.45 8.55
N GLN A 47 18.44 17.34 7.99
CA GLN A 47 19.35 18.19 8.76
C GLN A 47 18.66 19.45 9.26
N THR A 48 17.80 20.06 8.43
CA THR A 48 17.17 21.36 8.70
C THR A 48 15.65 21.26 8.63
N GLU A 49 14.97 22.07 9.44
CA GLU A 49 13.51 22.24 9.42
C GLU A 49 13.17 23.74 9.32
N PRO A 50 13.03 24.28 8.10
CA PRO A 50 12.86 25.72 7.88
C PRO A 50 11.41 26.20 8.02
N ARG A 51 10.43 25.29 8.18
CA ARG A 51 9.05 25.68 8.48
C ARG A 51 9.02 26.43 9.83
N PRO A 52 8.05 27.34 10.05
CA PRO A 52 7.96 28.14 11.28
C PRO A 52 7.44 27.32 12.48
N VAL A 53 8.08 26.19 12.78
CA VAL A 53 7.72 25.23 13.82
C VAL A 53 8.71 25.22 14.99
N ASN A 54 9.73 26.10 14.97
CA ASN A 54 10.73 26.29 16.02
C ASN A 54 11.47 25.00 16.41
N ILE A 55 11.97 24.28 15.40
CA ILE A 55 12.77 23.07 15.54
C ILE A 55 14.19 23.40 15.11
N SER A 56 15.18 23.11 15.98
CA SER A 56 16.59 23.31 15.64
C SER A 56 17.20 22.06 15.00
N ASP A 57 18.31 22.23 14.28
CA ASP A 57 19.14 21.13 13.80
C ASP A 57 19.59 20.17 14.93
N GLU A 58 19.76 20.69 16.15
CA GLU A 58 20.08 19.87 17.33
C GLU A 58 18.90 18.99 17.73
N ASP A 59 17.67 19.52 17.71
CA ASP A 59 16.46 18.75 18.01
C ASP A 59 16.27 17.61 17.00
N LEU A 60 16.54 17.87 15.72
CA LEU A 60 16.51 16.88 14.65
C LEU A 60 17.54 15.76 14.89
N PHE A 61 18.79 16.13 15.21
CA PHE A 61 19.84 15.16 15.49
C PHE A 61 19.53 14.32 16.73
N LEU A 62 19.13 14.97 17.84
CA LEU A 62 18.78 14.28 19.08
C LEU A 62 17.60 13.34 18.87
N THR A 63 16.64 13.71 18.03
CA THR A 63 15.51 12.84 17.69
C THR A 63 15.98 11.57 16.99
N THR A 64 16.83 11.67 15.98
CA THR A 64 17.40 10.50 15.31
C THR A 64 18.26 9.66 16.25
N LEU A 65 19.04 10.29 17.14
CA LEU A 65 19.79 9.59 18.19
C LEU A 65 18.87 8.75 19.07
N ARG A 66 17.74 9.31 19.52
CA ARG A 66 16.77 8.58 20.35
C ARG A 66 16.08 7.44 19.60
N GLN A 67 15.81 7.60 18.30
CA GLN A 67 15.29 6.53 17.46
C GLN A 67 16.30 5.36 17.36
N VAL A 68 17.60 5.64 17.18
CA VAL A 68 18.66 4.61 17.20
C VAL A 68 18.72 3.91 18.54
N GLU A 69 18.77 4.66 19.64
CA GLU A 69 18.83 4.10 21.01
C GLU A 69 17.60 3.23 21.33
N LEU A 70 16.41 3.60 20.83
CA LEU A 70 15.20 2.82 21.01
C LEU A 70 15.30 1.46 20.32
N LEU A 71 15.79 1.41 19.08
CA LEU A 71 15.97 0.15 18.36
C LEU A 71 17.01 -0.76 19.02
N GLU A 72 18.13 -0.19 19.46
CA GLU A 72 19.16 -0.92 20.21
C GLU A 72 18.61 -1.53 21.51
N LYS A 73 17.82 -0.76 22.27
CA LYS A 73 17.18 -1.22 23.50
C LYS A 73 16.32 -2.48 23.27
N HIS A 74 15.60 -2.52 22.16
CA HIS A 74 14.75 -3.67 21.79
C HIS A 74 15.48 -4.74 20.98
N ARG A 75 16.75 -4.50 20.60
CA ARG A 75 17.54 -5.34 19.68
C ARG A 75 16.83 -5.56 18.35
N LEU A 76 16.14 -4.53 17.88
CA LEU A 76 15.49 -4.49 16.58
C LEU A 76 16.35 -3.72 15.60
N ARG A 77 16.14 -3.99 14.31
CA ARG A 77 16.83 -3.33 13.21
C ARG A 77 15.84 -2.45 12.48
N GLY A 78 16.32 -1.30 12.00
CA GLY A 78 15.51 -0.35 11.24
C GLY A 78 16.23 0.12 9.98
N THR A 79 15.58 0.99 9.23
CA THR A 79 16.10 1.65 8.04
C THR A 79 16.14 3.15 8.31
N PHE A 80 17.32 3.77 8.21
CA PHE A 80 17.49 5.21 8.33
C PHE A 80 17.77 5.81 6.96
N LEU A 81 16.80 6.56 6.43
CA LEU A 81 16.89 7.19 5.12
C LEU A 81 17.36 8.64 5.30
N LEU A 82 18.54 8.97 4.77
CA LEU A 82 19.18 10.28 4.96
C LEU A 82 18.84 11.23 3.81
N GLN A 83 18.37 12.42 4.11
CA GLN A 83 18.34 13.52 3.15
C GLN A 83 19.78 13.96 2.85
N TYR A 84 20.03 14.56 1.68
CA TYR A 84 21.39 14.88 1.24
C TYR A 84 22.16 15.78 2.22
N ASP A 85 21.49 16.74 2.85
CA ASP A 85 22.07 17.61 3.88
C ASP A 85 22.45 16.83 5.16
N ALA A 86 21.60 15.91 5.61
CA ALA A 86 21.88 15.01 6.73
C ALA A 86 23.03 14.04 6.41
N LEU A 87 23.10 13.53 5.17
CA LEU A 87 24.19 12.68 4.68
C LEU A 87 25.56 13.37 4.84
N LEU A 88 25.64 14.68 4.56
CA LEU A 88 26.88 15.44 4.67
C LEU A 88 27.35 15.69 6.11
N ASN A 89 26.45 15.68 7.10
CA ASN A 89 26.80 16.03 8.47
C ASN A 89 27.61 14.90 9.17
N PRO A 90 28.86 15.16 9.63
CA PRO A 90 29.68 14.15 10.29
C PRO A 90 29.04 13.52 11.52
N ARG A 91 28.17 14.24 12.25
CA ARG A 91 27.46 13.69 13.42
C ARG A 91 26.48 12.59 13.02
N TYR A 92 25.70 12.81 11.95
CA TYR A 92 24.83 11.77 11.41
C TYR A 92 25.65 10.61 10.85
N GLN A 93 26.76 10.87 10.15
CA GLN A 93 27.62 9.80 9.66
C GLN A 93 28.13 8.89 10.79
N GLU A 94 28.58 9.46 11.92
CA GLU A 94 29.02 8.68 13.07
C GLU A 94 27.87 7.86 13.68
N LEU A 95 26.71 8.49 13.88
CA LEU A 95 25.52 7.81 14.39
C LEU A 95 25.07 6.66 13.46
N MET A 96 25.10 6.87 12.14
CA MET A 96 24.71 5.87 11.15
C MET A 96 25.73 4.74 11.06
N ARG A 97 27.04 4.99 11.25
CA ARG A 97 28.04 3.92 11.40
C ARG A 97 27.80 3.06 12.63
N ARG A 98 27.31 3.64 13.74
CA ARG A 98 26.84 2.89 14.90
C ARG A 98 25.62 2.04 14.55
N ALA A 99 24.58 2.62 13.93
CA ALA A 99 23.38 1.90 13.53
C ALA A 99 23.68 0.71 12.58
N LEU A 100 24.61 0.89 11.63
CA LEU A 100 25.08 -0.18 10.72
C LEU A 100 25.74 -1.34 11.47
N LYS A 101 26.54 -1.06 12.51
CA LYS A 101 27.19 -2.11 13.33
C LYS A 101 26.16 -2.96 14.09
N GLU A 102 25.03 -2.36 14.47
CA GLU A 102 23.90 -3.04 15.12
C GLU A 102 22.95 -3.71 14.10
N GLY A 103 23.30 -3.72 12.81
CA GLY A 103 22.58 -4.41 11.75
C GLY A 103 21.41 -3.63 11.15
N SER A 104 21.22 -2.37 11.50
CA SER A 104 20.27 -1.49 10.81
C SER A 104 20.77 -1.14 9.41
N GLU A 105 19.86 -0.71 8.54
CA GLU A 105 20.13 -0.22 7.20
C GLU A 105 20.26 1.32 7.19
N VAL A 106 21.16 1.83 6.35
CA VAL A 106 21.25 3.25 6.01
C VAL A 106 21.01 3.40 4.51
N GLY A 107 20.05 4.24 4.14
CA GLY A 107 19.63 4.46 2.75
C GLY A 107 19.40 5.94 2.46
N GLY A 108 18.76 6.23 1.33
CA GLY A 108 18.50 7.60 0.91
C GLY A 108 17.07 8.08 1.14
N TRP A 109 16.91 9.28 1.72
CA TRP A 109 15.65 10.01 1.70
C TRP A 109 15.70 11.05 0.58
N TRP A 110 14.86 10.85 -0.42
CA TRP A 110 14.87 11.54 -1.69
C TRP A 110 13.94 12.76 -1.67
N GLU A 111 14.36 13.76 -0.90
CA GLU A 111 13.88 15.14 -0.98
C GLU A 111 15.07 16.03 -1.32
N ILE A 112 14.89 16.91 -2.31
CA ILE A 112 15.97 17.71 -2.89
C ILE A 112 16.22 18.95 -2.04
N THR A 113 17.49 19.18 -1.68
CA THR A 113 17.92 20.30 -0.86
C THR A 113 18.88 21.22 -1.61
N GLN A 114 19.05 22.45 -1.12
CA GLN A 114 20.02 23.40 -1.64
C GLN A 114 21.43 22.81 -1.79
N PRO A 115 22.06 22.21 -0.76
CA PRO A 115 23.39 21.63 -0.92
C PRO A 115 23.44 20.49 -1.95
N HIS A 116 22.34 19.78 -2.18
CA HIS A 116 22.26 18.73 -3.20
C HIS A 116 22.31 19.32 -4.61
N VAL A 117 21.50 20.35 -4.86
CA VAL A 117 21.43 21.04 -6.15
C VAL A 117 22.74 21.75 -6.48
N GLU A 118 23.33 22.42 -5.49
CA GLU A 118 24.62 23.10 -5.65
C GLU A 118 25.77 22.12 -5.89
N ALA A 119 25.79 20.97 -5.19
CA ALA A 119 26.76 19.91 -5.45
C ALA A 119 26.61 19.29 -6.85
N ALA A 120 25.39 19.30 -7.40
CA ALA A 120 25.14 18.99 -8.80
C ALA A 120 25.50 20.13 -9.74
N GLY A 121 26.12 21.22 -9.30
CA GLY A 121 26.50 22.35 -10.15
C GLY A 121 25.30 23.02 -10.81
N MET A 122 24.14 22.99 -10.15
CA MET A 122 22.91 23.65 -10.57
C MET A 122 22.59 24.80 -9.60
N THR A 123 21.73 25.72 -10.01
CA THR A 123 21.29 26.83 -9.16
C THR A 123 20.09 26.40 -8.32
N TRP A 124 20.18 26.58 -7.00
CA TRP A 124 19.04 26.38 -6.11
C TRP A 124 17.91 27.37 -6.39
N ARG A 125 16.66 26.88 -6.39
CA ARG A 125 15.47 27.66 -6.76
C ARG A 125 14.49 27.87 -5.60
N GLY A 126 14.78 27.29 -4.43
CA GLY A 126 13.92 27.38 -3.25
C GLY A 126 14.17 28.63 -2.42
N ALA A 127 13.18 28.97 -1.59
CA ALA A 127 13.28 30.09 -0.64
C ALA A 127 14.10 29.73 0.61
N TYR A 128 14.27 28.43 0.87
CA TYR A 128 14.89 27.88 2.08
C TYR A 128 15.93 26.81 1.70
N PRO A 129 16.88 26.46 2.60
CA PRO A 129 17.87 25.40 2.35
C PRO A 129 17.27 24.02 2.05
N TRP A 130 16.06 23.77 2.57
CA TRP A 130 15.14 22.73 2.09
C TRP A 130 13.78 23.38 1.89
N ASP A 131 13.20 23.24 0.71
CA ASP A 131 11.92 23.85 0.35
C ASP A 131 10.93 22.73 0.02
N TRP A 132 9.85 22.61 0.80
CA TRP A 132 8.92 21.47 0.73
C TRP A 132 7.94 21.55 -0.45
N HIS A 133 7.94 22.63 -1.23
CA HIS A 133 7.03 22.74 -2.39
C HIS A 133 7.41 21.75 -3.50
N ALA A 134 6.39 21.16 -4.14
CA ALA A 134 6.56 20.04 -5.10
C ALA A 134 7.50 20.34 -6.28
N ASN A 135 7.50 21.57 -6.79
CA ASN A 135 8.36 22.02 -7.89
C ASN A 135 9.82 22.29 -7.47
N VAL A 136 10.17 22.20 -6.18
CA VAL A 136 11.50 22.53 -5.67
C VAL A 136 12.10 21.36 -4.87
N GLY A 137 11.39 20.89 -3.85
CA GLY A 137 11.84 19.86 -2.92
C GLY A 137 11.75 18.42 -3.42
N PHE A 138 11.18 18.20 -4.62
CA PHE A 138 11.03 16.88 -5.20
C PHE A 138 11.65 16.82 -6.60
N SER A 139 12.09 15.64 -7.00
CA SER A 139 12.66 15.40 -8.35
C SER A 139 11.69 15.78 -9.46
N THR A 140 10.38 15.70 -9.22
CA THR A 140 9.33 16.11 -10.17
C THR A 140 9.48 17.55 -10.64
N GLY A 141 10.08 18.45 -9.85
CA GLY A 141 10.36 19.85 -10.24
C GLY A 141 11.55 20.06 -11.18
N TYR A 142 12.31 19.01 -11.49
CA TYR A 142 13.53 19.07 -12.31
C TYR A 142 13.29 18.36 -13.65
N THR A 143 14.08 18.69 -14.68
CA THR A 143 14.03 17.95 -15.96
C THR A 143 14.59 16.54 -15.78
N PRO A 144 14.24 15.57 -16.65
CA PRO A 144 14.83 14.23 -16.59
C PRO A 144 16.36 14.22 -16.46
N GLU A 145 17.06 15.06 -17.21
CA GLU A 145 18.52 15.16 -17.19
C GLU A 145 19.05 15.72 -15.86
N GLU A 146 18.37 16.74 -15.31
CA GLU A 146 18.69 17.28 -13.99
C GLU A 146 18.47 16.24 -12.88
N ARG A 147 17.40 15.43 -12.99
CA ARG A 147 17.13 14.33 -12.04
C ARG A 147 18.24 13.29 -12.06
N GLU A 148 18.69 12.85 -13.24
CA GLU A 148 19.81 11.92 -13.36
C GLU A 148 21.09 12.47 -12.72
N LYS A 149 21.38 13.75 -12.95
CA LYS A 149 22.52 14.44 -12.33
C LYS A 149 22.43 14.48 -10.81
N LEU A 150 21.25 14.78 -10.25
CA LEU A 150 21.00 14.75 -8.82
C LEU A 150 21.21 13.34 -8.26
N VAL A 151 20.75 12.30 -8.96
CA VAL A 151 20.95 10.90 -8.53
C VAL A 151 22.42 10.57 -8.50
N ASP A 152 23.16 10.90 -9.57
CA ASP A 152 24.59 10.61 -9.66
C ASP A 152 25.38 11.24 -8.51
N VAL A 153 25.07 12.50 -8.16
CA VAL A 153 25.70 13.23 -7.06
C VAL A 153 25.38 12.60 -5.70
N TYR A 154 24.11 12.29 -5.45
CA TYR A 154 23.69 11.66 -4.20
C TYR A 154 24.41 10.32 -4.00
N MET A 155 24.40 9.47 -5.03
CA MET A 155 24.99 8.14 -5.00
C MET A 155 26.50 8.18 -4.83
N ALA A 156 27.19 9.13 -5.49
CA ALA A 156 28.63 9.31 -5.37
C ALA A 156 29.03 9.72 -3.94
N GLU A 157 28.34 10.70 -3.35
CA GLU A 157 28.65 11.17 -2.00
C GLU A 157 28.32 10.10 -0.95
N PHE A 158 27.20 9.38 -1.11
CA PHE A 158 26.86 8.27 -0.22
C PHE A 158 27.95 7.18 -0.25
N LYS A 159 28.40 6.77 -1.44
CA LYS A 159 29.47 5.78 -1.59
C LYS A 159 30.80 6.25 -1.02
N LYS A 160 31.13 7.53 -1.14
CA LYS A 160 32.33 8.12 -0.53
C LYS A 160 32.30 8.05 1.00
N ILE A 161 31.13 8.24 1.61
CA ILE A 161 30.96 8.28 3.08
C ILE A 161 30.86 6.89 3.70
N PHE A 162 30.11 5.97 3.07
CA PHE A 162 29.78 4.65 3.62
C PHE A 162 30.48 3.49 2.90
N GLY A 163 31.18 3.74 1.79
CA GLY A 163 31.95 2.74 1.04
C GLY A 163 31.15 1.92 0.03
N ALA A 164 29.82 2.05 -0.01
CA ALA A 164 28.91 1.37 -0.94
C ALA A 164 27.75 2.29 -1.33
N TYR A 165 27.06 2.00 -2.44
CA TYR A 165 25.82 2.70 -2.79
C TYR A 165 24.67 2.30 -1.85
N PRO A 166 23.69 3.18 -1.58
CA PRO A 166 22.52 2.82 -0.81
C PRO A 166 21.72 1.75 -1.57
N THR A 167 21.20 0.75 -0.86
CA THR A 167 20.35 -0.29 -1.46
C THR A 167 18.87 0.05 -1.39
N ALA A 168 18.47 0.93 -0.46
CA ALA A 168 17.11 1.43 -0.33
C ALA A 168 17.06 2.96 -0.46
N VAL A 169 16.07 3.46 -1.20
CA VAL A 169 15.79 4.90 -1.34
C VAL A 169 14.29 5.12 -1.19
N GLY A 170 13.88 6.07 -0.36
CA GLY A 170 12.47 6.41 -0.15
C GLY A 170 12.22 7.90 -0.28
N SER A 171 10.97 8.28 -0.50
CA SER A 171 10.50 9.67 -0.48
C SER A 171 9.00 9.67 -0.18
N TRP A 172 8.37 10.82 -0.02
CA TRP A 172 6.92 10.89 -0.15
C TRP A 172 6.48 10.43 -1.54
N PHE A 173 7.27 10.76 -2.57
CA PHE A 173 7.09 10.26 -3.92
C PHE A 173 8.38 10.35 -4.76
N ILE A 174 8.64 9.35 -5.61
CA ILE A 174 9.73 9.34 -6.61
C ILE A 174 9.13 9.07 -8.00
N ASP A 175 9.40 9.94 -8.97
CA ASP A 175 8.90 9.78 -10.34
C ASP A 175 9.50 8.59 -11.08
N ALA A 176 8.78 8.11 -12.09
CA ALA A 176 9.13 6.89 -12.81
C ALA A 176 10.51 6.97 -13.49
N HIS A 177 10.87 8.14 -14.03
CA HIS A 177 12.17 8.35 -14.65
C HIS A 177 13.29 8.22 -13.62
N THR A 178 13.18 8.96 -12.51
CA THR A 178 14.16 8.93 -11.42
C THR A 178 14.30 7.54 -10.79
N LEU A 179 13.19 6.90 -10.46
CA LEU A 179 13.21 5.57 -9.81
C LEU A 179 13.82 4.51 -10.75
N GLN A 180 13.47 4.57 -12.04
CA GLN A 180 14.06 3.70 -13.06
C GLN A 180 15.57 3.92 -13.19
N TYR A 181 16.01 5.17 -13.22
CA TYR A 181 17.44 5.48 -13.31
C TYR A 181 18.22 4.96 -12.10
N MET A 182 17.70 5.13 -10.88
CA MET A 182 18.27 4.54 -9.67
C MET A 182 18.32 3.00 -9.74
N ALA A 183 17.26 2.37 -10.24
CA ALA A 183 17.16 0.92 -10.40
C ALA A 183 18.17 0.38 -11.42
N ASP A 184 18.24 1.00 -12.60
CA ASP A 184 19.00 0.49 -13.75
C ASP A 184 20.50 0.79 -13.60
N ARG A 185 20.86 1.98 -13.11
CA ARG A 185 22.27 2.40 -12.98
C ARG A 185 22.89 2.02 -11.64
N TYR A 186 22.16 2.24 -10.55
CA TYR A 186 22.70 2.07 -9.18
C TYR A 186 22.25 0.79 -8.49
N ARG A 187 21.31 0.04 -9.10
CA ARG A 187 20.88 -1.28 -8.62
C ARG A 187 20.33 -1.25 -7.19
N ILE A 188 19.60 -0.18 -6.84
CA ILE A 188 18.79 -0.19 -5.61
C ILE A 188 17.85 -1.40 -5.63
N VAL A 189 17.52 -1.96 -4.47
CA VAL A 189 16.74 -3.20 -4.35
C VAL A 189 15.34 -2.96 -3.79
N ALA A 190 15.10 -1.81 -3.17
CA ALA A 190 13.83 -1.45 -2.58
C ALA A 190 13.61 0.07 -2.63
N SER A 191 12.34 0.47 -2.72
CA SER A 191 11.90 1.84 -2.53
C SER A 191 10.68 1.89 -1.64
N CYS A 192 10.33 3.07 -1.13
CA CYS A 192 9.08 3.29 -0.39
C CYS A 192 8.49 4.67 -0.69
N ASN A 193 7.16 4.77 -0.63
CA ASN A 193 6.43 6.02 -0.88
C ASN A 193 5.25 6.24 0.07
N CYS A 194 4.74 7.46 0.12
CA CYS A 194 3.61 7.81 0.98
C CYS A 194 2.36 7.03 0.59
N ARG A 195 1.51 6.73 1.58
CA ARG A 195 0.14 6.26 1.40
C ARG A 195 -0.70 7.17 0.49
N ASP A 196 -1.90 6.73 0.17
CA ASP A 196 -2.90 7.60 -0.45
C ASP A 196 -3.25 8.78 0.47
N GLN A 197 -3.30 9.97 -0.11
CA GLN A 197 -3.68 11.20 0.56
C GLN A 197 -4.23 12.22 -0.44
N VAL A 198 -5.15 13.06 0.03
CA VAL A 198 -5.66 14.20 -0.74
C VAL A 198 -5.38 15.48 0.03
N GLY A 199 -4.70 16.44 -0.59
CA GLY A 199 -4.53 17.79 -0.06
C GLY A 199 -3.63 17.93 1.18
N THR A 200 -3.02 16.85 1.67
CA THR A 200 -2.09 16.87 2.80
C THR A 200 -0.69 17.27 2.32
N ASP A 201 0.01 18.13 3.07
CA ASP A 201 1.41 18.56 2.81
C ASP A 201 1.72 19.11 1.40
N GLY A 202 0.70 19.54 0.67
CA GLY A 202 0.85 20.10 -0.68
C GLY A 202 0.91 19.05 -1.79
N TYR A 203 0.60 17.78 -1.55
CA TYR A 203 0.53 16.77 -2.60
C TYR A 203 -0.65 15.82 -2.44
N THR A 204 -1.19 15.40 -3.58
CA THR A 204 -2.29 14.44 -3.69
C THR A 204 -1.80 13.21 -4.44
N LEU A 205 -1.86 12.07 -3.75
CA LEU A 205 -1.59 10.74 -4.28
C LEU A 205 -2.88 9.96 -4.08
N TRP A 206 -3.63 9.67 -5.15
CA TRP A 206 -4.96 9.10 -5.01
C TRP A 206 -5.25 8.04 -6.05
N GLY A 207 -5.66 6.85 -5.62
CA GLY A 207 -6.04 5.78 -6.54
C GLY A 207 -4.98 4.72 -6.75
N GLY A 208 -3.77 4.84 -6.19
CA GLY A 208 -2.64 3.95 -6.42
C GLY A 208 -2.78 2.59 -5.72
N TYR A 209 -1.76 1.74 -5.84
CA TYR A 209 -1.72 0.48 -5.09
C TYR A 209 -1.81 0.78 -3.59
N TRP A 210 -2.82 0.27 -2.90
CA TRP A 210 -3.26 0.89 -1.64
C TRP A 210 -2.31 0.62 -0.46
N ASN A 211 -1.89 -0.63 -0.24
CA ASN A 211 -0.93 -1.01 0.82
C ASN A 211 0.11 -2.06 0.33
N GLN A 212 0.96 -2.60 1.22
CA GLN A 212 2.00 -3.56 0.90
C GLN A 212 3.03 -3.01 -0.11
N ALA A 213 3.34 -3.74 -1.17
CA ALA A 213 4.32 -3.35 -2.16
C ALA A 213 3.96 -3.83 -3.55
N TYR A 214 4.43 -3.07 -4.53
CA TYR A 214 4.18 -3.31 -5.94
C TYR A 214 5.42 -2.98 -6.76
N TYR A 215 5.55 -3.58 -7.94
CA TYR A 215 6.48 -3.09 -8.94
C TYR A 215 5.83 -2.00 -9.79
N PRO A 216 6.38 -0.78 -9.81
CA PRO A 216 5.79 0.34 -10.52
C PRO A 216 5.91 0.24 -12.04
N SER A 217 4.99 0.92 -12.74
CA SER A 217 5.12 1.17 -14.18
C SER A 217 6.29 2.12 -14.50
N ARG A 218 6.99 1.84 -15.60
CA ARG A 218 8.02 2.70 -16.20
C ARG A 218 7.49 4.07 -16.64
N LYS A 219 6.16 4.24 -16.77
CA LYS A 219 5.53 5.51 -17.17
C LYS A 219 4.85 6.24 -16.02
N ASN A 220 4.45 5.53 -14.98
CA ASN A 220 3.84 6.12 -13.79
C ASN A 220 4.16 5.28 -12.55
N ALA A 221 5.09 5.77 -11.72
CA ALA A 221 5.54 5.04 -10.54
C ALA A 221 4.49 4.92 -9.42
N TYR A 222 3.35 5.59 -9.56
CA TYR A 222 2.28 5.54 -8.58
C TYR A 222 1.39 4.28 -8.69
N MET A 223 1.48 3.55 -9.81
CA MET A 223 0.66 2.37 -10.05
C MET A 223 1.53 1.18 -10.48
N PRO A 224 1.05 -0.06 -10.32
CA PRO A 224 1.77 -1.23 -10.78
C PRO A 224 1.92 -1.27 -12.31
N ALA A 225 3.02 -1.87 -12.77
CA ALA A 225 3.11 -2.38 -14.13
C ALA A 225 2.24 -3.63 -14.28
N GLN A 226 1.67 -3.83 -15.47
CA GLN A 226 0.94 -5.03 -15.82
C GLN A 226 1.77 -6.01 -16.62
N THR A 227 2.94 -5.61 -17.11
CA THR A 227 3.85 -6.52 -17.79
C THR A 227 5.28 -6.39 -17.24
N PRO A 228 6.11 -7.44 -17.31
CA PRO A 228 7.50 -7.35 -16.84
C PRO A 228 8.33 -6.34 -17.63
N GLN A 229 7.96 -6.08 -18.90
CA GLN A 229 8.68 -5.14 -19.78
C GLN A 229 8.45 -3.68 -19.36
N GLU A 230 7.23 -3.34 -18.98
CA GLU A 230 6.87 -1.99 -18.51
C GLU A 230 7.09 -1.82 -17.00
N GLN A 231 7.75 -2.79 -16.36
CA GLN A 231 8.06 -2.80 -14.93
C GLN A 231 9.39 -2.10 -14.62
N ILE A 232 9.41 -1.31 -13.56
CA ILE A 232 10.66 -0.95 -12.87
C ILE A 232 10.97 -2.07 -11.89
N GLY A 233 12.14 -2.73 -12.03
CA GLY A 233 12.54 -3.93 -11.27
C GLY A 233 12.88 -3.71 -9.79
N VAL A 234 12.24 -2.74 -9.14
CA VAL A 234 12.39 -2.35 -7.74
C VAL A 234 11.00 -2.21 -7.12
N PRO A 235 10.66 -3.01 -6.10
CA PRO A 235 9.38 -2.89 -5.42
C PRO A 235 9.31 -1.59 -4.61
N VAL A 236 8.15 -0.96 -4.62
CA VAL A 236 7.81 0.22 -3.82
C VAL A 236 6.88 -0.21 -2.69
N PHE A 237 7.32 -0.04 -1.45
CA PHE A 237 6.55 -0.33 -0.24
C PHE A 237 5.76 0.91 0.25
N ARG A 238 4.47 0.73 0.55
CA ARG A 238 3.54 1.81 0.98
C ARG A 238 3.75 2.15 2.46
N MET A 239 4.08 3.40 2.77
CA MET A 239 4.43 3.82 4.14
C MET A 239 3.21 4.22 4.99
N LEU A 240 3.49 4.48 6.27
CA LEU A 240 2.63 5.07 7.29
C LEU A 240 1.50 4.19 7.84
N GLY A 241 1.19 3.04 7.26
CA GLY A 241 0.21 2.10 7.84
C GLY A 241 -1.14 2.75 8.12
N SER A 242 -1.85 3.13 7.06
CA SER A 242 -3.18 3.75 7.12
C SER A 242 -4.20 2.91 7.89
N ASP A 243 -5.07 3.56 8.66
CA ASP A 243 -6.30 2.92 9.16
C ASP A 243 -7.12 2.41 7.95
N PRO A 244 -7.29 1.08 7.78
CA PRO A 244 -8.00 0.54 6.63
C PRO A 244 -9.47 0.96 6.58
N ILE A 245 -10.08 1.28 7.73
CA ILE A 245 -11.49 1.62 7.86
C ILE A 245 -11.67 3.13 7.74
N ASN A 246 -10.96 3.90 8.57
CA ASN A 246 -11.33 5.28 8.84
C ASN A 246 -10.55 6.31 8.01
N GLN A 247 -9.29 6.06 7.65
CA GLN A 247 -8.46 7.00 6.89
C GLN A 247 -9.11 7.41 5.56
N TYR A 248 -9.72 6.46 4.84
CA TYR A 248 -10.31 6.72 3.52
C TYR A 248 -11.39 7.79 3.57
N ASP A 249 -12.26 7.75 4.60
CA ASP A 249 -13.38 8.67 4.75
C ASP A 249 -13.02 9.89 5.62
N SER A 250 -11.76 10.02 6.05
CA SER A 250 -11.32 11.10 6.94
C SER A 250 -11.27 12.42 6.18
N GLY A 251 -12.17 13.35 6.51
CA GLY A 251 -12.28 14.64 5.81
C GLY A 251 -13.10 14.60 4.52
N LEU A 252 -14.05 13.66 4.38
CA LEU A 252 -14.97 13.64 3.23
C LEU A 252 -15.61 15.01 2.97
N GLY A 253 -15.57 15.45 1.70
CA GLY A 253 -16.09 16.74 1.27
C GLY A 253 -15.24 17.95 1.66
N LEU A 254 -14.12 17.76 2.36
CA LEU A 254 -13.17 18.82 2.72
C LEU A 254 -11.98 18.87 1.74
N PRO A 255 -11.22 19.98 1.69
CA PRO A 255 -10.08 20.12 0.77
C PRO A 255 -8.90 19.18 1.04
N ALA A 256 -8.82 18.59 2.24
CA ALA A 256 -7.71 17.72 2.63
C ALA A 256 -8.19 16.58 3.54
N GLN A 257 -7.51 15.44 3.43
CA GLN A 257 -7.72 14.29 4.31
C GLN A 257 -7.13 14.51 5.70
N GLY A 258 -7.78 13.90 6.69
CA GLY A 258 -7.18 13.68 8.01
C GLY A 258 -6.02 12.69 7.97
N VAL A 259 -5.37 12.49 9.12
CA VAL A 259 -4.24 11.58 9.29
C VAL A 259 -4.53 10.58 10.41
N GLU A 260 -4.92 9.39 10.00
CA GLU A 260 -5.26 8.21 10.80
C GLU A 260 -4.35 7.05 10.36
N THR A 261 -3.14 7.03 10.89
CA THR A 261 -2.02 6.21 10.42
C THR A 261 -1.20 5.69 11.59
N LEU A 262 -0.24 4.79 11.37
CA LEU A 262 0.77 4.40 12.34
C LEU A 262 1.78 5.51 12.69
N GLU A 263 1.64 6.73 12.15
CA GLU A 263 2.51 7.84 12.54
C GLU A 263 2.42 8.13 14.05
N PRO A 264 3.50 7.95 14.83
CA PRO A 264 3.48 8.02 16.29
C PRO A 264 3.09 9.37 16.91
N ALA A 265 3.04 10.43 16.09
CA ALA A 265 2.75 11.77 16.55
C ALA A 265 1.25 12.15 16.52
N TYR A 266 0.39 11.31 15.94
CA TYR A 266 -1.04 11.58 15.80
C TYR A 266 -1.87 10.67 16.71
N THR A 267 -2.66 11.26 17.60
CA THR A 267 -3.47 10.53 18.59
C THR A 267 -4.72 9.87 18.01
N GLU A 268 -5.11 10.23 16.79
CA GLU A 268 -6.18 9.53 16.05
C GLU A 268 -5.72 8.16 15.54
N GLY A 269 -4.41 7.88 15.55
CA GLY A 269 -3.81 6.61 15.12
C GLY A 269 -2.61 6.22 15.98
N GLY A 270 -1.40 6.23 15.40
CA GLY A 270 -0.16 5.67 15.96
C GLY A 270 0.36 6.31 17.24
N GLY A 271 -0.24 7.41 17.70
CA GLY A 271 -0.03 7.98 19.03
C GLY A 271 -0.93 7.38 20.13
N ASN A 272 -1.87 6.49 19.80
CA ASN A 272 -2.86 5.91 20.69
C ASN A 272 -2.68 4.38 20.86
N PRO A 273 -2.28 3.90 22.05
CA PRO A 273 -2.10 2.48 22.35
C PRO A 273 -3.26 1.56 21.95
N VAL A 274 -4.51 1.98 22.18
CA VAL A 274 -5.69 1.15 21.86
C VAL A 274 -5.82 0.96 20.35
N TRP A 275 -5.54 2.00 19.57
CA TRP A 275 -5.53 1.94 18.12
C TRP A 275 -4.35 1.10 17.62
N ILE A 276 -3.16 1.25 18.22
CA ILE A 276 -1.97 0.47 17.86
C ILE A 276 -2.23 -1.03 18.07
N ASP A 277 -2.74 -1.43 19.23
CA ASP A 277 -3.06 -2.84 19.52
C ASP A 277 -4.05 -3.40 18.50
N TRP A 278 -5.13 -2.66 18.22
CA TRP A 278 -6.10 -3.04 17.20
C TRP A 278 -5.49 -3.20 15.81
N PHE A 279 -4.60 -2.28 15.41
CA PHE A 279 -3.97 -2.32 14.10
C PHE A 279 -3.04 -3.53 13.97
N PHE A 280 -2.25 -3.83 15.01
CA PHE A 280 -1.36 -4.97 15.01
C PHE A 280 -2.10 -6.31 15.09
N ASP A 281 -3.20 -6.40 15.85
CA ASP A 281 -4.09 -7.57 15.84
C ASP A 281 -4.62 -7.85 14.43
N MET A 282 -5.06 -6.80 13.72
CA MET A 282 -5.50 -6.92 12.33
C MET A 282 -4.36 -7.38 11.41
N LEU A 283 -3.16 -6.83 11.58
CA LEU A 283 -1.99 -7.16 10.77
C LEU A 283 -1.54 -8.62 10.97
N THR A 284 -1.59 -9.16 12.20
CA THR A 284 -1.12 -10.53 12.49
C THR A 284 -2.16 -11.59 12.19
N ASP A 285 -3.41 -11.33 12.57
CA ASP A 285 -4.47 -12.34 12.62
C ASP A 285 -5.47 -12.24 11.45
N GLY A 286 -5.44 -11.12 10.72
CA GLY A 286 -6.30 -10.89 9.58
C GLY A 286 -5.99 -11.82 8.39
N PRO A 287 -6.98 -12.09 7.52
CA PRO A 287 -6.75 -12.72 6.23
C PRO A 287 -5.61 -12.06 5.46
N CYS A 288 -4.80 -12.89 4.80
CA CYS A 288 -3.61 -12.47 4.08
C CYS A 288 -3.54 -13.27 2.77
N LEU A 289 -3.26 -12.59 1.66
CA LEU A 289 -2.89 -13.22 0.40
C LEU A 289 -1.36 -13.39 0.36
N ALA A 290 -0.65 -12.64 -0.48
CA ALA A 290 0.79 -12.81 -0.65
C ALA A 290 1.61 -12.48 0.61
N PHE A 291 1.25 -11.42 1.35
CA PHE A 291 1.86 -11.01 2.62
C PHE A 291 1.09 -9.87 3.27
N GLN A 292 1.32 -9.65 4.57
CA GLN A 292 0.94 -8.43 5.27
C GLN A 292 2.13 -7.53 5.52
N TYR A 293 1.86 -6.22 5.53
CA TYR A 293 2.89 -5.22 5.65
C TYR A 293 2.41 -3.98 6.39
N ALA A 294 3.29 -3.44 7.22
CA ALA A 294 3.18 -2.10 7.78
C ALA A 294 4.54 -1.44 7.90
N GLN A 295 4.57 -0.11 7.79
CA GLN A 295 5.72 0.69 8.17
C GLN A 295 5.46 1.36 9.53
N VAL A 296 6.44 1.22 10.42
CA VAL A 296 6.57 1.91 11.72
C VAL A 296 7.76 2.86 11.62
N GLY A 297 7.84 3.87 12.48
CA GLY A 297 8.90 4.88 12.47
C GLY A 297 8.41 6.23 11.97
N GLN A 298 9.26 7.25 12.05
CA GLN A 298 8.84 8.64 11.80
C GLN A 298 10.00 9.48 11.31
N GLU A 299 9.69 10.52 10.53
CA GLU A 299 10.64 11.61 10.26
C GLU A 299 11.05 12.36 11.53
N ASN A 300 12.32 12.73 11.61
CA ASN A 300 12.86 13.44 12.78
C ASN A 300 12.29 14.87 12.95
N SER A 301 11.68 15.45 11.92
CA SER A 301 10.95 16.74 11.97
C SER A 301 9.73 16.75 12.88
N PHE A 302 9.23 15.60 13.33
CA PHE A 302 8.21 15.58 14.37
C PHE A 302 8.78 15.79 15.76
N THR A 303 10.09 15.64 15.95
CA THR A 303 10.83 15.70 17.21
C THR A 303 10.50 14.60 18.22
N TRP A 304 11.49 14.22 19.02
CA TRP A 304 11.34 13.19 20.04
C TRP A 304 10.21 13.46 21.03
N PRO A 305 10.04 14.67 21.63
CA PRO A 305 8.97 14.90 22.59
C PRO A 305 7.57 14.59 22.06
N ARG A 306 7.32 14.86 20.77
CA ARG A 306 6.01 14.64 20.14
C ARG A 306 5.77 13.17 19.81
N MET A 307 6.77 12.46 19.25
CA MET A 307 6.60 11.08 18.79
C MET A 307 6.84 10.02 19.88
N ARG A 308 7.59 10.36 20.94
CA ARG A 308 8.14 9.38 21.90
C ARG A 308 7.11 8.36 22.38
N ARG A 309 5.94 8.82 22.84
CA ARG A 309 4.92 7.94 23.43
C ARG A 309 4.41 6.91 22.43
N GLY A 310 4.04 7.35 21.23
CA GLY A 310 3.58 6.45 20.17
C GLY A 310 4.68 5.51 19.73
N LEU A 311 5.88 6.04 19.46
CA LEU A 311 6.97 5.25 18.89
C LEU A 311 7.54 4.23 19.87
N GLU A 312 7.73 4.58 21.15
CA GLU A 312 8.14 3.62 22.19
C GLU A 312 7.14 2.46 22.30
N TYR A 313 5.84 2.75 22.21
CA TYR A 313 4.80 1.73 22.28
C TYR A 313 4.79 0.82 21.04
N GLN A 314 4.79 1.41 19.84
CA GLN A 314 4.81 0.64 18.59
C GLN A 314 6.03 -0.27 18.49
N VAL A 315 7.22 0.21 18.86
CA VAL A 315 8.46 -0.61 18.82
C VAL A 315 8.39 -1.74 19.85
N ALA A 316 7.83 -1.51 21.04
CA ALA A 316 7.65 -2.56 22.04
C ALA A 316 6.66 -3.64 21.59
N VAL A 317 5.55 -3.26 20.95
CA VAL A 317 4.58 -4.20 20.37
C VAL A 317 5.23 -5.01 19.24
N ALA A 318 5.94 -4.35 18.32
CA ALA A 318 6.64 -5.03 17.22
C ALA A 318 7.71 -6.02 17.74
N ASP A 319 8.47 -5.66 18.77
CA ASP A 319 9.44 -6.54 19.44
C ASP A 319 8.75 -7.77 20.04
N SER A 320 7.68 -7.55 20.81
CA SER A 320 6.90 -8.62 21.43
C SER A 320 6.34 -9.61 20.41
N LEU A 321 5.66 -9.11 19.37
CA LEU A 321 5.07 -9.92 18.31
C LEU A 321 6.14 -10.63 17.47
N SER A 322 7.28 -9.99 17.25
CA SER A 322 8.39 -10.62 16.53
C SER A 322 9.01 -11.77 17.32
N ARG A 323 9.21 -11.61 18.64
CA ARG A 323 9.68 -12.69 19.53
C ARG A 323 8.69 -13.85 19.61
N ALA A 324 7.40 -13.55 19.53
CA ALA A 324 6.34 -14.56 19.48
C ALA A 324 6.22 -15.28 18.12
N GLY A 325 6.94 -14.81 17.08
CA GLY A 325 6.86 -15.35 15.73
C GLY A 325 5.60 -14.93 14.95
N ALA A 326 4.83 -13.96 15.46
CA ALA A 326 3.60 -13.48 14.81
C ALA A 326 3.88 -12.53 13.63
N LEU A 327 5.04 -11.85 13.65
CA LEU A 327 5.53 -11.02 12.55
C LEU A 327 7.06 -11.02 12.49
N THR A 328 7.63 -10.48 11.41
CA THR A 328 9.06 -10.26 11.27
C THR A 328 9.35 -8.78 11.09
N VAL A 329 10.32 -8.26 11.86
CA VAL A 329 10.87 -6.93 11.64
C VAL A 329 12.03 -7.02 10.64
N GLN A 330 11.90 -6.33 9.52
CA GLN A 330 12.90 -6.31 8.43
C GLN A 330 13.36 -4.88 8.15
N THR A 331 14.56 -4.74 7.61
CA THR A 331 14.99 -3.52 6.90
C THR A 331 14.28 -3.44 5.54
N LEU A 332 14.22 -2.25 4.94
CA LEU A 332 13.53 -2.07 3.65
C LEU A 332 14.20 -2.89 2.54
N SER A 333 15.53 -2.97 2.51
CA SER A 333 16.22 -3.83 1.54
C SER A 333 16.02 -5.32 1.75
N GLU A 334 15.85 -5.79 2.98
CA GLU A 334 15.50 -7.19 3.24
C GLU A 334 14.12 -7.51 2.65
N SER A 335 13.13 -6.66 2.89
CA SER A 335 11.81 -6.77 2.28
C SER A 335 11.90 -6.75 0.75
N GLY A 336 12.68 -5.83 0.17
CA GLY A 336 12.83 -5.71 -1.28
C GLY A 336 13.48 -6.92 -1.93
N ARG A 337 14.53 -7.48 -1.32
CA ARG A 337 15.15 -8.73 -1.81
C ARG A 337 14.19 -9.91 -1.67
N TRP A 338 13.54 -10.04 -0.51
CA TRP A 338 12.53 -11.08 -0.26
C TRP A 338 11.42 -11.04 -1.31
N PHE A 339 10.90 -9.85 -1.63
CA PHE A 339 9.85 -9.65 -2.63
C PHE A 339 10.34 -10.03 -4.02
N LYS A 340 11.55 -9.59 -4.41
CA LYS A 340 12.16 -9.91 -5.72
C LYS A 340 12.46 -11.39 -5.92
N GLU A 341 12.80 -12.11 -4.85
CA GLU A 341 13.01 -13.56 -4.89
C GLU A 341 11.72 -14.34 -5.12
N ARG A 342 10.57 -13.77 -4.75
CA ARG A 342 9.28 -14.48 -4.73
C ARG A 342 8.35 -14.12 -5.88
N PHE A 343 8.40 -12.87 -6.31
CA PHE A 343 7.44 -12.33 -7.25
C PHE A 343 8.14 -11.75 -8.46
N ALA A 344 7.85 -12.31 -9.64
CA ALA A 344 8.31 -11.77 -10.91
C ALA A 344 7.54 -10.49 -11.30
N GLU A 345 6.28 -10.42 -10.89
CA GLU A 345 5.32 -9.35 -11.14
C GLU A 345 4.64 -8.97 -9.82
N THR A 346 3.92 -7.85 -9.77
CA THR A 346 3.19 -7.45 -8.57
C THR A 346 2.15 -8.52 -8.19
N PRO A 347 2.24 -9.16 -7.01
CA PRO A 347 1.26 -10.14 -6.58
C PRO A 347 -0.02 -9.46 -6.09
N ALA A 348 -1.11 -10.22 -5.98
CA ALA A 348 -2.32 -9.72 -5.31
C ALA A 348 -2.11 -9.66 -3.78
N THR A 349 -2.61 -8.59 -3.15
CA THR A 349 -2.58 -8.41 -1.69
C THR A 349 -3.96 -8.00 -1.16
N CYS A 350 -4.15 -8.14 0.15
CA CYS A 350 -5.38 -7.69 0.80
C CYS A 350 -5.13 -7.15 2.21
N ILE A 351 -6.00 -6.25 2.66
CA ILE A 351 -6.17 -5.92 4.08
C ILE A 351 -7.63 -6.12 4.45
N VAL A 352 -7.86 -6.79 5.57
CA VAL A 352 -9.20 -7.10 6.06
C VAL A 352 -9.30 -6.69 7.51
N ALA A 353 -10.23 -5.79 7.82
CA ALA A 353 -10.53 -5.38 9.19
C ALA A 353 -12.00 -5.65 9.51
N MET A 354 -12.25 -6.65 10.36
CA MET A 354 -13.60 -7.06 10.79
C MET A 354 -14.04 -6.46 12.13
N LYS A 355 -13.15 -5.70 12.76
CA LYS A 355 -13.41 -4.92 13.97
C LYS A 355 -12.95 -3.49 13.71
N ASP A 356 -13.68 -2.53 14.25
CA ASP A 356 -13.31 -1.11 14.22
C ASP A 356 -12.72 -0.71 15.58
N SER A 357 -11.70 0.12 15.57
CA SER A 357 -11.19 0.76 16.79
C SER A 357 -12.14 1.87 17.28
N LYS A 358 -13.04 2.35 16.41
CA LYS A 358 -13.99 3.42 16.69
C LYS A 358 -15.41 2.91 16.98
N PRO A 359 -16.25 3.70 17.69
CA PRO A 359 -17.62 3.30 18.04
C PRO A 359 -18.54 3.00 16.85
N ALA A 360 -18.21 3.52 15.65
CA ALA A 360 -18.96 3.26 14.43
C ALA A 360 -19.01 1.77 14.08
N GLY A 361 -18.03 0.98 14.53
CA GLY A 361 -18.07 -0.47 14.38
C GLY A 361 -18.07 -0.91 12.92
N ARG A 362 -17.43 -0.17 12.02
CA ARG A 362 -17.38 -0.50 10.58
C ARG A 362 -16.48 -1.70 10.31
N LYS A 363 -16.58 -2.26 9.11
CA LYS A 363 -15.71 -3.34 8.62
C LYS A 363 -15.30 -3.04 7.21
N THR A 364 -14.16 -3.57 6.79
CA THR A 364 -13.69 -3.32 5.42
C THR A 364 -12.81 -4.43 4.89
N VAL A 365 -12.81 -4.53 3.57
CA VAL A 365 -11.92 -5.37 2.78
C VAL A 365 -11.32 -4.54 1.67
N TRP A 366 -9.99 -4.45 1.67
CA TRP A 366 -9.16 -3.94 0.57
C TRP A 366 -8.58 -5.11 -0.21
N TYR A 367 -8.67 -5.04 -1.53
CA TYR A 367 -8.01 -5.93 -2.47
C TYR A 367 -7.19 -5.12 -3.45
N ASP A 368 -5.95 -5.51 -3.68
CA ASP A 368 -5.07 -4.90 -4.67
C ASP A 368 -4.52 -6.00 -5.60
N SER A 369 -4.46 -5.72 -6.89
CA SER A 369 -3.75 -6.51 -7.90
C SER A 369 -2.95 -5.58 -8.81
N ARG A 370 -2.20 -6.15 -9.76
CA ARG A 370 -1.55 -5.33 -10.78
C ARG A 370 -2.53 -4.63 -11.73
N PHE A 371 -3.81 -5.03 -11.80
CA PHE A 371 -4.79 -4.44 -12.72
C PHE A 371 -5.77 -3.47 -12.06
N TYR A 372 -6.08 -3.65 -10.78
CA TYR A 372 -7.00 -2.77 -10.08
C TYR A 372 -6.82 -2.85 -8.56
N ARG A 373 -7.42 -1.90 -7.86
CA ARG A 373 -7.74 -2.01 -6.43
C ARG A 373 -9.23 -1.89 -6.21
N ALA A 374 -9.73 -2.47 -5.13
CA ALA A 374 -11.11 -2.31 -4.71
C ALA A 374 -11.23 -2.27 -3.19
N ASN A 375 -12.18 -1.48 -2.71
CA ASN A 375 -12.56 -1.47 -1.31
C ASN A 375 -14.06 -1.60 -1.11
N VAL A 376 -14.44 -2.54 -0.24
CA VAL A 376 -15.80 -2.68 0.28
C VAL A 376 -15.81 -2.27 1.75
N VAL A 377 -16.82 -1.50 2.14
CA VAL A 377 -17.07 -1.13 3.53
C VAL A 377 -18.47 -1.57 3.96
N TRP A 378 -18.58 -2.04 5.19
CA TRP A 378 -19.85 -2.36 5.86
C TRP A 378 -20.08 -1.36 6.98
N GLU A 379 -21.22 -0.68 6.90
CA GLU A 379 -21.68 0.32 7.87
C GLU A 379 -23.22 0.29 7.92
N ASP A 380 -23.78 0.45 9.12
CA ASP A 380 -25.23 0.48 9.36
C ASP A 380 -26.02 -0.70 8.76
N SER A 381 -25.45 -1.91 8.84
CA SER A 381 -26.01 -3.13 8.24
C SER A 381 -26.21 -3.03 6.72
N THR A 382 -25.42 -2.22 6.03
CA THR A 382 -25.38 -2.13 4.57
C THR A 382 -23.95 -2.39 4.07
N LEU A 383 -23.78 -2.49 2.76
CA LEU A 383 -22.45 -2.52 2.13
C LEU A 383 -22.39 -1.57 0.94
N ARG A 384 -21.21 -1.03 0.69
CA ARG A 384 -20.88 -0.31 -0.54
C ARG A 384 -19.44 -0.59 -0.96
N PHE A 385 -19.21 -0.65 -2.27
CA PHE A 385 -17.87 -0.39 -2.78
C PHE A 385 -17.66 1.12 -2.68
N ARG A 386 -16.65 1.54 -1.91
CA ARG A 386 -16.28 2.95 -1.82
C ARG A 386 -15.11 3.30 -2.72
N ASP A 387 -14.37 2.30 -3.19
CA ASP A 387 -13.23 2.50 -4.08
C ASP A 387 -13.15 1.36 -5.10
N ILE A 388 -13.02 1.69 -6.37
CA ILE A 388 -12.59 0.80 -7.45
C ILE A 388 -11.76 1.65 -8.41
N HIS A 389 -10.45 1.43 -8.44
CA HIS A 389 -9.54 2.09 -9.38
C HIS A 389 -8.83 1.05 -10.25
N LEU A 390 -8.78 1.31 -11.55
CA LEU A 390 -8.03 0.51 -12.52
C LEU A 390 -6.62 1.06 -12.68
N PHE A 391 -5.70 0.18 -13.04
CA PHE A 391 -4.31 0.48 -13.35
C PHE A 391 -4.05 0.22 -14.82
N ASP A 392 -3.40 1.18 -15.48
CA ASP A 392 -2.97 1.07 -16.87
C ASP A 392 -1.57 1.65 -17.06
N GLU A 393 -0.57 0.79 -17.25
CA GLU A 393 0.82 1.15 -17.55
C GLU A 393 0.99 2.03 -18.81
N ARG A 394 -0.06 2.22 -19.63
CA ARG A 394 -0.07 3.21 -20.71
C ARG A 394 -0.31 4.63 -20.22
N LEU A 395 -0.87 4.84 -19.03
CA LEU A 395 -1.09 6.17 -18.43
C LEU A 395 0.26 6.78 -18.01
N PRO A 396 0.76 7.82 -18.70
CA PRO A 396 1.95 8.51 -18.26
C PRO A 396 1.64 9.39 -17.05
N SER A 397 2.57 9.47 -16.12
CA SER A 397 2.56 10.54 -15.13
C SER A 397 2.82 11.89 -15.81
N ALA A 398 2.20 12.97 -15.31
CA ALA A 398 2.45 14.34 -15.76
C ALA A 398 3.92 14.78 -15.65
N TYR A 399 4.71 14.07 -14.83
CA TYR A 399 6.11 14.38 -14.55
C TYR A 399 7.08 13.46 -15.29
N LEU A 400 6.61 12.56 -16.16
CA LEU A 400 7.46 11.57 -16.84
C LEU A 400 8.54 12.22 -17.71
N THR A 401 8.15 13.16 -18.57
CA THR A 401 9.03 13.76 -19.58
C THR A 401 9.33 15.23 -19.35
N GLN A 402 8.71 15.85 -18.35
CA GLN A 402 8.81 17.29 -18.09
C GLN A 402 8.76 17.59 -16.59
N PRO A 403 9.33 18.72 -16.14
CA PRO A 403 9.22 19.17 -14.77
C PRO A 403 7.80 19.66 -14.45
N GLY A 404 7.36 19.38 -13.24
CA GLY A 404 6.21 20.05 -12.63
C GLY A 404 6.57 21.49 -12.24
N THR A 405 5.65 22.41 -12.53
CA THR A 405 5.82 23.84 -12.23
C THR A 405 4.98 24.32 -11.05
N SER A 406 4.03 23.49 -10.59
CA SER A 406 3.16 23.78 -9.45
C SER A 406 3.86 23.49 -8.13
N THR A 407 3.49 24.24 -7.09
CA THR A 407 3.86 23.92 -5.71
C THR A 407 3.21 22.65 -5.18
N GLN A 408 2.26 22.09 -5.94
CA GLN A 408 1.60 20.83 -5.64
C GLN A 408 1.96 19.71 -6.62
N CYS A 409 1.95 18.48 -6.10
CA CYS A 409 2.13 17.26 -6.89
C CYS A 409 0.83 16.45 -6.94
N LEU A 410 0.44 15.97 -8.12
CA LEU A 410 -0.78 15.20 -8.34
C LEU A 410 -0.46 13.88 -9.02
N TYR A 411 -0.72 12.78 -8.32
CA TYR A 411 -0.69 11.43 -8.87
C TYR A 411 -2.07 10.80 -8.75
N THR A 412 -2.59 10.37 -9.89
CA THR A 412 -3.90 9.72 -9.97
C THR A 412 -3.84 8.46 -10.82
N THR A 413 -4.85 7.62 -10.67
CA THR A 413 -5.11 6.44 -11.51
C THR A 413 -6.50 6.54 -12.14
N LEU A 414 -7.13 5.42 -12.49
CA LEU A 414 -8.36 5.39 -13.30
C LEU A 414 -9.58 4.97 -12.46
N PRO A 415 -10.35 5.90 -11.88
CA PRO A 415 -11.48 5.57 -11.02
C PRO A 415 -12.65 5.02 -11.84
N LEU A 416 -13.21 3.91 -11.38
CA LEU A 416 -14.57 3.46 -11.68
C LEU A 416 -15.53 3.80 -10.53
N VAL A 417 -15.02 3.75 -9.29
CA VAL A 417 -15.68 4.23 -8.07
C VAL A 417 -14.66 5.00 -7.24
N ASP A 418 -14.89 6.30 -7.00
CA ASP A 418 -14.05 7.15 -6.14
C ASP A 418 -14.91 7.78 -5.05
N GLY A 419 -15.09 7.05 -3.94
CA GLY A 419 -15.93 7.44 -2.84
C GLY A 419 -15.46 8.70 -2.15
N PHE A 420 -14.15 9.01 -2.15
CA PHE A 420 -13.64 10.22 -1.50
C PHE A 420 -13.91 11.46 -2.35
N ASN A 421 -13.44 11.49 -3.59
CA ASN A 421 -13.52 12.70 -4.41
C ASN A 421 -14.94 12.97 -4.92
N TRP A 422 -15.78 11.94 -5.04
CA TRP A 422 -17.16 12.08 -5.49
C TRP A 422 -18.17 12.30 -4.35
N SER A 423 -17.71 12.38 -3.10
CA SER A 423 -18.53 12.78 -1.96
C SER A 423 -18.56 14.30 -1.73
N SER A 424 -19.60 14.75 -1.05
CA SER A 424 -19.69 16.07 -0.40
C SER A 424 -19.67 15.91 1.12
N THR A 425 -19.84 17.00 1.86
CA THR A 425 -19.95 16.94 3.33
C THR A 425 -21.27 16.32 3.81
N THR A 426 -22.25 16.17 2.92
CA THR A 426 -23.59 15.65 3.23
C THR A 426 -23.95 14.38 2.45
N GLU A 427 -23.26 14.09 1.36
CA GLU A 427 -23.55 12.95 0.50
C GLU A 427 -22.29 12.09 0.30
N THR A 428 -22.39 10.83 0.71
CA THR A 428 -21.29 9.87 0.57
C THR A 428 -21.41 9.09 -0.73
N ALA A 429 -20.41 9.18 -1.59
CA ALA A 429 -20.35 8.42 -2.82
C ALA A 429 -20.02 6.94 -2.61
N GLY A 430 -20.42 6.12 -3.57
CA GLY A 430 -20.12 4.69 -3.60
C GLY A 430 -21.15 3.88 -4.38
N LEU A 431 -20.74 2.68 -4.76
CA LEU A 431 -21.55 1.69 -5.47
C LEU A 431 -22.23 0.78 -4.44
N ARG A 432 -23.54 0.97 -4.26
CA ARG A 432 -24.33 0.39 -3.16
C ARG A 432 -25.19 -0.77 -3.63
N LEU A 433 -25.29 -1.81 -2.80
CA LEU A 433 -26.28 -2.87 -3.00
C LEU A 433 -27.67 -2.35 -2.56
N VAL A 434 -28.58 -2.24 -3.53
CA VAL A 434 -29.95 -1.71 -3.34
C VAL A 434 -30.99 -2.61 -3.98
N GLU A 435 -32.24 -2.53 -3.52
CA GLU A 435 -33.42 -3.14 -4.13
C GLU A 435 -34.25 -2.05 -4.81
N LYS A 436 -34.71 -2.30 -6.04
CA LYS A 436 -35.71 -1.45 -6.68
C LYS A 436 -37.08 -1.73 -6.07
N MET A 437 -37.73 -0.69 -5.55
CA MET A 437 -39.06 -0.79 -5.00
C MET A 437 -40.14 -0.54 -6.06
N ALA A 438 -41.38 -0.93 -5.78
CA ALA A 438 -42.52 -0.74 -6.69
C ALA A 438 -42.83 0.74 -6.98
N ASP A 439 -42.43 1.66 -6.09
CA ASP A 439 -42.53 3.11 -6.28
C ASP A 439 -41.39 3.69 -7.14
N GLY A 440 -40.48 2.83 -7.62
CA GLY A 440 -39.32 3.22 -8.43
C GLY A 440 -38.09 3.63 -7.61
N SER A 441 -38.21 3.77 -6.29
CA SER A 441 -37.09 4.18 -5.43
C SER A 441 -36.09 3.05 -5.17
N TRP A 442 -34.84 3.44 -4.90
CA TRP A 442 -33.79 2.54 -4.42
C TRP A 442 -33.82 2.47 -2.90
N ARG A 443 -33.82 1.25 -2.34
CA ARG A 443 -33.64 1.03 -0.90
C ARG A 443 -32.39 0.19 -0.62
N PRO A 444 -31.54 0.58 0.36
CA PRO A 444 -30.39 -0.24 0.75
C PRO A 444 -30.83 -1.65 1.16
N VAL A 445 -30.09 -2.67 0.70
CA VAL A 445 -30.32 -4.05 1.11
C VAL A 445 -29.62 -4.30 2.45
N PRO A 446 -30.35 -4.66 3.52
CA PRO A 446 -29.71 -4.97 4.79
C PRO A 446 -28.91 -6.27 4.73
N VAL A 447 -27.68 -6.24 5.25
CA VAL A 447 -26.73 -7.35 5.27
C VAL A 447 -26.20 -7.64 6.67
N GLY A 448 -25.78 -8.89 6.87
CA GLY A 448 -25.16 -9.36 8.11
C GLY A 448 -23.66 -9.10 8.18
N MET A 449 -23.00 -9.80 9.11
CA MET A 449 -21.54 -9.72 9.28
C MET A 449 -20.83 -10.40 8.10
N PRO A 450 -19.86 -9.73 7.46
CA PRO A 450 -19.06 -10.37 6.41
C PRO A 450 -18.06 -11.37 6.99
N ALA A 451 -17.74 -12.40 6.21
CA ALA A 451 -16.59 -13.26 6.38
C ALA A 451 -15.71 -13.17 5.13
N ALA A 452 -14.39 -13.04 5.31
CA ALA A 452 -13.43 -12.95 4.22
C ALA A 452 -12.28 -13.95 4.42
N GLY A 453 -11.76 -14.49 3.33
CA GLY A 453 -10.63 -15.40 3.34
C GLY A 453 -10.12 -15.71 1.95
N GLU A 454 -8.90 -16.22 1.88
CA GLU A 454 -8.30 -16.72 0.64
C GLU A 454 -8.96 -18.06 0.26
N THR A 455 -9.46 -18.15 -0.96
CA THR A 455 -10.09 -19.38 -1.49
C THR A 455 -9.23 -20.10 -2.52
N SER A 456 -8.35 -19.36 -3.18
CA SER A 456 -7.30 -19.88 -4.06
C SER A 456 -6.14 -18.86 -4.06
N PRO A 457 -4.91 -19.24 -4.45
CA PRO A 457 -3.76 -18.33 -4.42
C PRO A 457 -4.04 -16.98 -5.12
N GLY A 458 -4.03 -15.89 -4.35
CA GLY A 458 -4.29 -14.53 -4.86
C GLY A 458 -5.77 -14.18 -5.07
N GLU A 459 -6.69 -15.08 -4.72
CA GLU A 459 -8.14 -14.87 -4.77
C GLU A 459 -8.72 -14.63 -3.37
N LEU A 460 -9.32 -13.46 -3.18
CA LEU A 460 -10.04 -13.12 -1.96
C LEU A 460 -11.54 -13.35 -2.13
N THR A 461 -12.12 -14.24 -1.33
CA THR A 461 -13.57 -14.39 -1.25
C THR A 461 -14.11 -13.67 -0.03
N VAL A 462 -15.17 -12.88 -0.21
CA VAL A 462 -15.94 -12.25 0.84
C VAL A 462 -17.40 -12.68 0.73
N THR A 463 -18.00 -13.17 1.80
CA THR A 463 -19.43 -13.52 1.84
C THR A 463 -20.11 -12.77 2.95
N THR A 464 -21.26 -12.17 2.66
CA THR A 464 -22.12 -11.53 3.65
C THR A 464 -23.56 -12.03 3.51
N PRO A 465 -24.24 -12.40 4.60
CA PRO A 465 -25.66 -12.74 4.56
C PRO A 465 -26.49 -11.53 4.11
N ILE A 466 -27.55 -11.76 3.36
CA ILE A 466 -28.61 -10.77 3.11
C ILE A 466 -29.71 -11.05 4.14
N LEU A 467 -30.11 -10.06 4.93
CA LEU A 467 -31.01 -10.28 6.07
C LEU A 467 -32.44 -10.68 5.63
N ALA A 468 -32.81 -10.38 4.40
CA ALA A 468 -34.08 -10.81 3.81
C ALA A 468 -34.08 -12.26 3.29
N GLY A 469 -32.93 -12.94 3.29
CA GLY A 469 -32.74 -14.28 2.70
C GLY A 469 -31.55 -14.31 1.74
N GLY A 470 -30.84 -15.45 1.69
CA GLY A 470 -29.66 -15.63 0.86
C GLY A 470 -28.40 -14.88 1.31
N SER A 471 -27.52 -14.60 0.35
CA SER A 471 -26.19 -14.04 0.58
C SER A 471 -25.67 -13.26 -0.63
N CYS A 472 -24.74 -12.33 -0.37
CA CYS A 472 -23.90 -11.71 -1.37
C CYS A 472 -22.47 -12.27 -1.22
N ARG A 473 -22.01 -13.02 -2.21
CA ARG A 473 -20.64 -13.54 -2.30
C ARG A 473 -19.87 -12.77 -3.36
N MET A 474 -18.77 -12.14 -2.96
CA MET A 474 -17.85 -11.41 -3.82
C MET A 474 -16.52 -12.17 -3.89
N VAL A 475 -15.98 -12.33 -5.08
CA VAL A 475 -14.68 -12.95 -5.35
C VAL A 475 -13.84 -11.95 -6.11
N PHE A 476 -12.68 -11.60 -5.55
CA PHE A 476 -11.70 -10.72 -6.14
C PHE A 476 -10.54 -11.59 -6.61
N ASP A 477 -10.21 -11.54 -7.89
CA ASP A 477 -8.98 -12.12 -8.43
C ASP A 477 -8.15 -11.06 -9.15
N GLU A 478 -7.03 -11.47 -9.72
CA GLU A 478 -6.08 -10.55 -10.34
C GLU A 478 -6.75 -9.59 -11.36
N ARG A 479 -7.82 -10.02 -12.05
CA ARG A 479 -8.41 -9.33 -13.20
C ARG A 479 -9.86 -8.90 -13.00
N ALA A 480 -10.59 -9.52 -12.08
CA ALA A 480 -12.04 -9.39 -12.03
C ALA A 480 -12.62 -9.42 -10.62
N ILE A 481 -13.75 -8.71 -10.48
CA ILE A 481 -14.66 -8.81 -9.34
C ILE A 481 -15.87 -9.61 -9.80
N ARG A 482 -16.10 -10.78 -9.19
CA ARG A 482 -17.29 -11.62 -9.41
C ARG A 482 -18.20 -11.54 -8.21
N ILE A 483 -19.47 -11.22 -8.44
CA ILE A 483 -20.49 -11.14 -7.41
C ILE A 483 -21.57 -12.18 -7.72
N ARG A 484 -21.98 -12.91 -6.70
CA ARG A 484 -23.11 -13.83 -6.74
C ARG A 484 -24.08 -13.49 -5.62
N LEU A 485 -25.31 -13.17 -6.00
CA LEU A 485 -26.44 -13.06 -5.08
C LEU A 485 -27.22 -14.38 -5.08
N THR A 486 -27.52 -14.92 -3.91
CA THR A 486 -28.33 -16.15 -3.76
C THR A 486 -29.72 -15.83 -3.21
N GLU A 487 -30.70 -16.68 -3.49
CA GLU A 487 -32.09 -16.55 -3.01
C GLU A 487 -32.76 -15.20 -3.35
N ASN A 488 -32.36 -14.60 -4.48
CA ASN A 488 -32.83 -13.31 -4.97
C ASN A 488 -34.05 -13.41 -5.91
N ALA A 489 -34.77 -14.54 -5.92
CA ALA A 489 -35.91 -14.73 -6.80
C ALA A 489 -37.02 -13.70 -6.51
N GLY A 490 -37.48 -13.00 -7.55
CA GLY A 490 -38.47 -11.93 -7.41
C GLY A 490 -37.94 -10.63 -6.78
N LYS A 491 -36.63 -10.52 -6.58
CA LYS A 491 -35.96 -9.32 -6.05
C LYS A 491 -35.21 -8.57 -7.15
N GLU A 492 -35.39 -7.26 -7.20
CA GLU A 492 -34.67 -6.40 -8.13
C GLU A 492 -33.42 -5.80 -7.48
N TYR A 493 -32.49 -6.66 -7.08
CA TYR A 493 -31.21 -6.23 -6.53
C TYR A 493 -30.31 -5.65 -7.62
N ARG A 494 -29.64 -4.53 -7.29
CA ARG A 494 -28.74 -3.77 -8.15
C ARG A 494 -27.57 -3.24 -7.34
N PHE A 495 -26.47 -2.96 -8.04
CA PHE A 495 -25.40 -2.13 -7.51
C PHE A 495 -25.49 -0.76 -8.18
N VAL A 496 -25.86 0.28 -7.45
CA VAL A 496 -26.09 1.64 -8.00
C VAL A 496 -25.00 2.58 -7.51
N LEU A 497 -24.32 3.26 -8.44
CA LEU A 497 -23.34 4.29 -8.10
C LEU A 497 -24.08 5.59 -7.76
N THR A 498 -23.91 6.04 -6.52
CA THR A 498 -24.38 7.36 -6.10
C THR A 498 -23.18 8.28 -5.86
N THR A 499 -23.32 9.55 -6.22
CA THR A 499 -22.30 10.59 -6.08
C THR A 499 -22.95 11.91 -5.65
N ALA A 500 -22.16 12.85 -5.13
CA ALA A 500 -22.65 14.21 -4.95
C ALA A 500 -22.92 14.86 -6.33
N PRO A 501 -24.06 15.57 -6.52
CA PRO A 501 -24.50 16.04 -7.84
C PRO A 501 -23.54 16.99 -8.57
N GLU A 502 -22.71 17.72 -7.84
CA GLU A 502 -21.78 18.71 -8.39
C GLU A 502 -20.48 18.10 -8.94
N LYS A 503 -20.28 16.79 -8.81
CA LYS A 503 -19.01 16.14 -9.11
C LYS A 503 -18.91 15.78 -10.58
N ALA A 504 -17.80 16.18 -11.19
CA ALA A 504 -17.44 15.74 -12.53
C ALA A 504 -16.97 14.28 -12.49
N LEU A 505 -17.60 13.44 -13.30
CA LEU A 505 -17.30 12.02 -13.41
C LEU A 505 -16.55 11.75 -14.73
N PRO A 506 -15.69 10.73 -14.79
CA PRO A 506 -14.86 10.46 -15.96
C PRO A 506 -15.63 9.71 -17.07
N PHE A 507 -16.90 9.36 -16.86
CA PHE A 507 -17.66 8.49 -17.75
C PHE A 507 -17.97 9.17 -19.09
N THR A 508 -17.66 8.47 -20.18
CA THR A 508 -17.90 8.94 -21.55
C THR A 508 -19.04 8.21 -22.24
N ALA A 509 -19.33 6.97 -21.83
CA ALA A 509 -20.48 6.20 -22.29
C ALA A 509 -20.83 5.07 -21.31
N ILE A 510 -22.12 4.83 -21.11
CA ILE A 510 -22.65 3.67 -20.39
C ILE A 510 -23.35 2.77 -21.41
N GLU A 511 -22.77 1.60 -21.67
CA GLU A 511 -23.26 0.61 -22.64
C GLU A 511 -23.76 -0.64 -21.89
N PRO A 512 -24.64 -1.48 -22.47
CA PRO A 512 -25.26 -2.62 -21.78
C PRO A 512 -24.31 -3.62 -21.08
N GLN A 513 -23.04 -3.64 -21.48
CA GLN A 513 -22.01 -4.51 -20.90
C GLN A 513 -20.71 -3.76 -20.59
N CYS A 514 -20.67 -2.43 -20.62
CA CYS A 514 -19.42 -1.69 -20.51
C CYS A 514 -19.64 -0.30 -19.93
N VAL A 515 -18.80 0.09 -18.97
CA VAL A 515 -18.65 1.49 -18.56
C VAL A 515 -17.38 2.02 -19.21
N ARG A 516 -17.50 3.04 -20.05
CA ARG A 516 -16.35 3.74 -20.67
C ARG A 516 -16.07 5.05 -19.93
N ALA A 517 -14.80 5.35 -19.79
CA ALA A 517 -14.35 6.56 -19.12
C ALA A 517 -13.04 7.08 -19.74
N ARG A 518 -12.69 8.32 -19.41
CA ARG A 518 -11.48 9.00 -19.90
C ARG A 518 -10.85 9.85 -18.82
N ILE A 519 -9.51 9.77 -18.71
CA ILE A 519 -8.68 10.71 -17.94
C ILE A 519 -7.57 11.23 -18.84
N GLY A 520 -7.47 12.55 -18.95
CA GLY A 520 -6.59 13.17 -19.95
C GLY A 520 -6.92 12.64 -21.34
N ASP A 521 -5.91 12.08 -22.00
CA ASP A 521 -6.03 11.47 -23.32
C ASP A 521 -6.20 9.95 -23.31
N LEU A 522 -6.28 9.33 -22.13
CA LEU A 522 -6.39 7.88 -21.99
C LEU A 522 -7.85 7.45 -21.78
N ASP A 523 -8.37 6.69 -22.74
CA ASP A 523 -9.62 5.95 -22.60
C ASP A 523 -9.40 4.65 -21.82
N TYR A 524 -10.34 4.33 -20.94
CA TYR A 524 -10.37 3.07 -20.20
C TYR A 524 -11.80 2.56 -20.05
N ARG A 525 -11.94 1.28 -19.70
CA ARG A 525 -13.25 0.65 -19.54
C ARG A 525 -13.27 -0.42 -18.46
N ALA A 526 -14.45 -0.63 -17.89
CA ALA A 526 -14.77 -1.83 -17.12
C ALA A 526 -15.78 -2.67 -17.90
N GLN A 527 -15.44 -3.93 -18.15
CA GLN A 527 -16.28 -4.83 -18.95
C GLN A 527 -17.14 -5.70 -18.04
N CYS A 528 -18.46 -5.65 -18.19
CA CYS A 528 -19.38 -6.57 -17.55
C CYS A 528 -19.51 -7.83 -18.41
N THR A 529 -19.04 -8.97 -17.92
CA THR A 529 -19.02 -10.26 -18.65
C THR A 529 -20.12 -11.22 -18.20
N ALA A 530 -20.71 -10.97 -17.04
CA ALA A 530 -21.92 -11.61 -16.54
C ALA A 530 -22.78 -10.55 -15.86
N GLY A 531 -24.09 -10.57 -16.08
CA GLY A 531 -24.98 -9.44 -15.76
C GLY A 531 -24.99 -8.36 -16.84
N THR A 532 -25.50 -7.18 -16.50
CA THR A 532 -25.60 -6.02 -17.41
C THR A 532 -25.28 -4.71 -16.69
N VAL A 533 -24.94 -3.70 -17.47
CA VAL A 533 -24.75 -2.32 -17.03
C VAL A 533 -25.94 -1.50 -17.54
N GLY A 534 -26.45 -0.59 -16.71
CA GLY A 534 -27.46 0.39 -17.09
C GLY A 534 -27.04 1.78 -16.67
N GLU A 535 -27.72 2.77 -17.24
CA GLU A 535 -27.58 4.17 -16.86
C GLU A 535 -28.53 4.50 -15.70
N GLU A 536 -28.04 5.25 -14.73
CA GLU A 536 -28.87 5.91 -13.72
C GLU A 536 -29.06 7.36 -14.16
N GLU A 537 -30.09 7.57 -14.98
CA GLU A 537 -30.33 8.83 -15.71
C GLU A 537 -30.42 10.04 -14.77
N ALA A 538 -30.97 9.86 -13.56
CA ALA A 538 -31.14 10.95 -12.60
C ALA A 538 -29.81 11.55 -12.12
N ALA A 539 -28.73 10.77 -12.16
CA ALA A 539 -27.40 11.16 -11.67
C ALA A 539 -26.32 11.17 -12.76
N ASN A 540 -26.64 10.77 -13.99
CA ASN A 540 -25.65 10.52 -15.05
C ASN A 540 -24.52 9.57 -14.57
N THR A 541 -24.91 8.55 -13.80
CA THR A 541 -24.03 7.49 -13.29
C THR A 541 -24.43 6.14 -13.89
N PHE A 542 -23.80 5.05 -13.42
CA PHE A 542 -24.13 3.71 -13.84
C PHE A 542 -24.72 2.87 -12.70
N LEU A 543 -25.45 1.83 -13.09
CA LEU A 543 -25.87 0.74 -12.24
C LEU A 543 -25.47 -0.60 -12.84
N LEU A 544 -25.27 -1.60 -12.00
CA LEU A 544 -24.97 -2.97 -12.40
C LEU A 544 -26.10 -3.88 -11.97
N MET A 545 -26.51 -4.75 -12.90
CA MET A 545 -27.60 -5.70 -12.70
C MET A 545 -27.03 -7.11 -12.78
N PRO A 546 -27.16 -7.90 -11.71
CA PRO A 546 -26.92 -9.33 -11.80
C PRO A 546 -27.86 -9.96 -12.84
N ASP A 547 -27.40 -11.03 -13.49
CA ASP A 547 -28.21 -11.82 -14.41
C ASP A 547 -29.33 -12.59 -13.70
N ALA A 548 -30.10 -13.38 -14.45
CA ALA A 548 -31.22 -14.16 -13.93
C ALA A 548 -30.81 -15.17 -12.85
N ASP A 549 -29.55 -15.63 -12.87
CA ASP A 549 -29.03 -16.52 -11.86
C ASP A 549 -28.51 -15.75 -10.63
N GLY A 550 -28.39 -14.41 -10.71
CA GLY A 550 -27.82 -13.57 -9.65
C GLY A 550 -26.31 -13.37 -9.78
N SER A 551 -25.71 -13.66 -10.93
CA SER A 551 -24.29 -13.43 -11.21
C SER A 551 -24.03 -12.05 -11.81
N LEU A 552 -22.94 -11.42 -11.37
CA LEU A 552 -22.39 -10.20 -11.93
C LEU A 552 -20.87 -10.36 -12.01
N THR A 553 -20.22 -9.97 -13.11
CA THR A 553 -18.75 -10.02 -13.22
C THR A 553 -18.23 -8.80 -13.95
N LEU A 554 -17.35 -8.05 -13.28
CA LEU A 554 -16.58 -6.96 -13.85
C LEU A 554 -15.15 -7.42 -14.15
N ASP A 555 -14.79 -7.50 -15.42
CA ASP A 555 -13.40 -7.63 -15.88
C ASP A 555 -12.78 -6.23 -15.95
N LEU A 556 -11.75 -6.04 -15.12
CA LEU A 556 -11.02 -4.79 -14.90
C LEU A 556 -9.61 -4.84 -15.52
N SER A 557 -9.31 -5.89 -16.30
CA SER A 557 -8.02 -6.07 -16.98
C SER A 557 -8.01 -5.60 -18.44
N GLN A 558 -9.20 -5.31 -18.99
CA GLN A 558 -9.39 -4.89 -20.38
C GLN A 558 -8.84 -3.48 -20.64
N ARG A 559 -8.23 -3.30 -21.81
CA ARG A 559 -7.52 -2.09 -22.22
C ARG A 559 -7.97 -1.54 -23.57
#